data_AF-A0A3D4PJY2-F1
#
_entry.id   AF-A0A3D4PJY2-F1
#
_cell.length_a   1.000
_cell.length_b   1.000
_cell.length_c   1.000
_cell.angle_alpha   90.00
_cell.angle_beta   90.00
_cell.angle_gamma   90.00
#
_symmetry.space_group_name_H-M   'P 1'
#
loop_
_entity.id
_entity.type
_entity.pdbx_description
1 polymer ?
#
loop_
_entity_poly.entity_id
_entity_poly.type
_entity_poly.pdbx_seq_one_letter_code
_entity_poly.pdbx_strand_id
1 'polypeptide(L)'
;MDSLLGESHVPTGELTKAPYNGPAYVGKFLLHSSRIAGPGIPLAHSPVDQRATEFSFGSHHRGFINFAFVDGHVQSVNTQLSSRLAGHLANRHDGQTIGEF
;
A
#
# COMPACT_ATOMS: atom_id res chain seq x y z
N MET A 1 -15.21 -0.43 6.00
CA MET A 1 -14.79 -1.83 5.80
C MET A 1 -13.29 -1.79 5.63
N ASP A 2 -12.53 -2.55 6.41
CA ASP A 2 -11.10 -2.27 6.57
C ASP A 2 -10.23 -3.18 5.69
N SER A 3 -9.08 -2.67 5.25
CA SER A 3 -8.15 -3.47 4.46
C SER A 3 -7.28 -4.39 5.36
N LEU A 4 -7.02 -5.59 4.85
CA LEU A 4 -6.09 -6.56 5.41
C LEU A 4 -4.70 -6.45 4.79
N LEU A 5 -4.64 -6.23 3.47
CA LEU A 5 -3.42 -6.22 2.67
C LEU A 5 -3.56 -5.21 1.54
N GLY A 6 -2.46 -4.54 1.17
CA GLY A 6 -2.36 -3.77 -0.06
C GLY A 6 -1.08 -4.10 -0.82
N GLU A 7 -1.07 -3.85 -2.12
CA GLU A 7 0.11 -4.06 -2.94
C GLU A 7 1.28 -3.16 -2.52
N SER A 8 2.49 -3.72 -2.61
CA SER A 8 3.73 -3.04 -2.29
C SER A 8 4.26 -2.25 -3.48
N HIS A 9 4.72 -1.02 -3.24
CA HIS A 9 5.58 -0.35 -4.21
C HIS A 9 6.94 -1.07 -4.29
N VAL A 10 7.34 -1.40 -5.52
CA VAL A 10 8.68 -1.93 -5.84
C VAL A 10 9.21 -1.15 -7.03
N PRO A 11 10.37 -0.47 -6.90
CA PRO A 11 10.97 0.25 -8.01
C PRO A 11 11.29 -0.65 -9.20
N THR A 12 11.32 -0.06 -10.39
CA THR A 12 11.66 -0.79 -11.62
C THR A 12 13.04 -1.42 -11.51
N GLY A 13 13.13 -2.74 -11.74
CA GLY A 13 14.38 -3.48 -11.64
C GLY A 13 14.73 -3.97 -10.24
N GLU A 14 13.92 -3.66 -9.23
CA GLU A 14 14.16 -4.02 -7.82
C GLU A 14 13.31 -5.20 -7.32
N LEU A 15 12.63 -5.90 -8.23
CA LEU A 15 11.91 -7.13 -7.89
C LEU A 15 12.89 -8.15 -7.29
N THR A 16 12.45 -8.86 -6.24
CA THR A 16 13.24 -9.88 -5.51
C THR A 16 14.53 -9.37 -4.84
N LYS A 17 14.70 -8.06 -4.68
CA LYS A 17 15.88 -7.45 -4.04
C LYS A 17 15.51 -6.72 -2.75
N ALA A 18 16.24 -7.03 -1.67
CA ALA A 18 16.17 -6.22 -0.46
C ALA A 18 16.81 -4.84 -0.69
N PRO A 19 16.28 -3.75 -0.11
CA PRO A 19 15.14 -3.71 0.82
C PRO A 19 13.75 -3.70 0.16
N TYR A 20 13.67 -3.52 -1.16
CA TYR A 20 12.45 -3.20 -1.89
C TYR A 20 11.43 -4.34 -1.95
N ASN A 21 11.91 -5.56 -2.15
CA ASN A 21 11.06 -6.72 -2.36
C ASN A 21 11.74 -7.99 -1.85
N GLY A 22 11.05 -8.69 -0.95
CA GLY A 22 11.51 -9.94 -0.38
C GLY A 22 10.35 -10.75 0.17
N PRO A 23 10.62 -11.93 0.74
CA PRO A 23 9.58 -12.83 1.22
C PRO A 23 8.81 -12.22 2.39
N ALA A 24 7.48 -12.16 2.26
CA ALA A 24 6.58 -11.57 3.26
C ALA A 24 6.59 -12.30 4.62
N TYR A 25 6.90 -13.60 4.63
CA TYR A 25 6.93 -14.43 5.84
C TYR A 25 8.27 -14.38 6.60
N VAL A 26 9.23 -13.58 6.14
CA VAL A 26 10.51 -13.39 6.84
C VAL A 26 10.41 -12.18 7.75
N GLY A 27 10.08 -12.41 9.02
CA GLY A 27 9.89 -11.37 10.05
C GLY A 27 11.15 -10.59 10.43
N LYS A 28 12.31 -10.89 9.83
CA LYS A 28 13.56 -10.14 10.04
C LYS A 28 13.53 -8.75 9.38
N PHE A 29 12.81 -8.61 8.27
CA PHE A 29 12.86 -7.41 7.44
C PHE A 29 11.47 -6.78 7.33
N LEU A 30 11.24 -5.72 8.12
CA LEU A 30 9.95 -5.02 8.17
C LEU A 30 9.45 -4.57 6.79
N LEU A 31 10.38 -4.13 5.94
CA LEU A 31 10.13 -3.63 4.59
C LEU A 31 9.53 -4.66 3.63
N HIS A 32 9.66 -5.96 3.93
CA HIS A 32 9.13 -7.00 3.05
C HIS A 32 7.62 -7.21 3.21
N SER A 33 7.05 -6.85 4.36
CA SER A 33 5.64 -7.14 4.68
C SER A 33 4.84 -5.93 5.17
N SER A 34 5.51 -4.84 5.56
CA SER A 34 4.85 -3.68 6.17
C SER A 34 4.80 -2.50 5.23
N ARG A 35 3.68 -1.80 5.22
CA ARG A 35 3.46 -0.56 4.48
C ARG A 35 2.81 0.47 5.39
N ILE A 36 3.04 1.74 5.08
CA ILE A 36 2.55 2.88 5.86
C ILE A 36 1.58 3.66 4.98
N ALA A 37 0.45 4.06 5.56
CA ALA A 37 -0.46 5.03 4.98
C ALA A 37 -0.97 5.98 6.07
N GLY A 38 -1.39 7.17 5.65
CA GLY A 38 -1.88 8.21 6.54
C GLY A 38 -1.61 9.61 6.00
N PRO A 39 -2.08 10.66 6.70
CA PRO A 39 -1.82 12.04 6.33
C PRO A 39 -0.34 12.31 6.03
N GLY A 40 -0.04 12.84 4.85
CA GLY A 40 1.34 13.13 4.41
C GLY A 40 2.07 11.97 3.74
N ILE A 41 1.50 10.76 3.71
CA ILE A 41 2.07 9.58 3.04
C ILE A 41 1.20 9.22 1.83
N PRO A 42 1.55 9.67 0.61
CA PRO A 42 0.78 9.38 -0.59
C PRO A 42 0.96 7.94 -1.07
N LEU A 43 0.01 7.47 -1.86
CA LEU A 43 0.10 6.22 -2.61
C LEU A 43 1.05 6.40 -3.82
N ALA A 44 1.87 5.39 -4.12
CA ALA A 44 2.77 5.44 -5.27
C ALA A 44 1.98 5.25 -6.57
N HIS A 45 2.21 6.11 -7.57
CA HIS A 45 1.44 6.07 -8.81
C HIS A 45 1.97 5.07 -9.84
N SER A 46 3.23 4.67 -9.72
CA SER A 46 3.90 3.72 -10.61
C SER A 46 5.22 3.23 -10.00
N PRO A 47 5.86 2.19 -10.59
CA PRO A 47 7.20 1.71 -10.20
C PRO A 47 8.36 2.71 -10.38
N VAL A 48 8.12 3.90 -10.93
CA VAL A 48 9.14 4.93 -11.12
C VAL A 48 8.81 6.22 -10.33
N ASP A 49 7.82 6.16 -9.44
CA ASP A 49 7.43 7.31 -8.63
C ASP A 49 8.50 7.64 -7.59
N GLN A 50 9.22 8.73 -7.80
CA GLN A 50 10.34 9.15 -6.94
C GLN A 50 9.89 9.63 -5.55
N ARG A 51 8.59 9.83 -5.32
CA ARG A 51 8.05 10.21 -4.01
C ARG A 51 7.78 8.99 -3.13
N ALA A 52 7.76 7.79 -3.72
CA ALA A 52 7.50 6.55 -3.01
C ALA A 52 8.75 6.07 -2.26
N THR A 53 8.53 5.41 -1.14
CA THR A 53 9.59 4.75 -0.35
C THR A 53 9.32 3.25 -0.29
N GLU A 54 10.21 2.50 0.34
CA GLU A 54 10.07 1.06 0.57
C GLU A 54 8.83 0.72 1.42
N PHE A 55 8.31 1.70 2.17
CA PHE A 55 7.08 1.57 2.96
C PHE A 55 5.82 1.98 2.20
N SER A 56 5.92 2.51 0.98
CA SER A 56 4.76 2.96 0.23
C SER A 56 3.93 1.80 -0.33
N PHE A 57 2.61 1.91 -0.19
CA PHE A 57 1.70 1.15 -1.04
C PHE A 57 1.87 1.59 -2.49
N GLY A 58 1.78 0.64 -3.41
CA GLY A 58 1.96 0.88 -4.84
C GLY A 58 1.67 -0.36 -5.66
N SER A 59 1.60 -0.20 -6.97
CA SER A 59 1.41 -1.31 -7.90
C SER A 59 2.44 -1.24 -9.03
N HIS A 60 2.65 -2.37 -9.69
CA HIS A 60 3.33 -2.38 -10.98
C HIS A 60 2.46 -1.73 -12.07
N HIS A 61 1.15 -1.78 -11.89
CA HIS A 61 0.19 -1.10 -12.75
C HIS A 61 0.14 0.40 -12.43
N ARG A 62 -0.10 1.21 -13.47
CA ARG A 62 -0.18 2.67 -13.31
C ARG A 62 -1.59 3.07 -12.89
N GLY A 63 -1.67 3.93 -11.89
CA GLY A 63 -2.90 4.64 -11.53
C GLY A 63 -3.81 3.95 -10.51
N PHE A 64 -3.62 2.66 -10.23
CA PHE A 64 -4.39 1.92 -9.23
C PHE A 64 -3.54 0.97 -8.39
N ILE A 65 -4.03 0.65 -7.19
CA ILE A 65 -3.43 -0.29 -6.22
C ILE A 65 -4.53 -1.22 -5.75
N ASN A 66 -4.26 -2.52 -5.71
CA ASN A 66 -5.23 -3.46 -5.15
C ASN A 66 -5.11 -3.55 -3.63
N PHE A 67 -6.26 -3.49 -2.94
CA PHE A 67 -6.39 -3.76 -1.52
C PHE A 67 -7.35 -4.94 -1.31
N ALA A 68 -6.95 -5.87 -0.46
CA ALA A 68 -7.81 -6.96 0.01
C ALA A 68 -8.40 -6.58 1.37
N PHE A 69 -9.69 -6.81 1.57
CA PHE A 69 -10.45 -6.40 2.76
C PHE A 69 -10.85 -7.59 3.63
N VAL A 70 -11.30 -7.29 4.85
CA VAL A 70 -11.63 -8.29 5.89
C VAL A 70 -12.74 -9.28 5.51
N ASP A 71 -13.59 -8.93 4.56
CA ASP A 71 -14.68 -9.77 4.03
C ASP A 71 -14.25 -10.62 2.81
N GLY A 72 -12.97 -10.55 2.43
CA GLY A 72 -12.41 -11.30 1.31
C GLY A 72 -12.57 -10.64 -0.06
N HIS A 73 -13.17 -9.45 -0.15
CA HIS A 73 -13.21 -8.72 -1.43
C HIS A 73 -11.85 -8.06 -1.72
N VAL A 74 -11.58 -7.84 -3.00
CA VAL A 74 -10.44 -7.06 -3.49
C VAL A 74 -10.98 -5.87 -4.27
N GLN A 75 -10.54 -4.67 -3.91
CA GLN A 75 -10.90 -3.44 -4.61
C GLN A 75 -9.64 -2.75 -5.13
N SER A 76 -9.69 -2.34 -6.39
CA SER A 76 -8.68 -1.45 -6.97
C SER A 76 -8.98 -0.01 -6.57
N VAL A 77 -8.01 0.64 -5.94
CA VAL A 77 -8.10 2.02 -5.45
C VAL A 77 -7.23 2.92 -6.31
N ASN A 78 -7.78 4.06 -6.73
CA ASN A 78 -7.02 5.03 -7.52
C ASN A 78 -5.87 5.62 -6.68
N THR A 79 -4.68 5.72 -7.27
CA THR A 79 -3.47 6.30 -6.64
C THR A 79 -3.61 7.79 -6.30
N GLN A 80 -4.60 8.49 -6.86
CA GLN A 80 -4.98 9.86 -6.50
C GLN A 80 -5.81 9.94 -5.21
N LEU A 81 -6.15 8.81 -4.59
CA LEU A 81 -6.83 8.78 -3.29
C LEU A 81 -6.07 9.65 -2.28
N SER A 82 -6.80 10.49 -1.56
CA SER A 82 -6.17 11.34 -0.55
C SER A 82 -5.45 10.49 0.49
N SER A 83 -4.28 10.94 0.93
CA SER A 83 -3.47 10.24 1.94
C SER A 83 -4.23 10.06 3.27
N ARG A 84 -5.22 10.92 3.55
CA ARG A 84 -6.13 10.79 4.69
C ARG A 84 -7.02 9.56 4.56
N LEU A 85 -7.70 9.39 3.42
CA LEU A 85 -8.53 8.21 3.16
C LEU A 85 -7.69 6.93 3.08
N ALA A 86 -6.49 7.00 2.50
CA ALA A 86 -5.53 5.90 2.55
C ALA A 86 -5.14 5.52 4.00
N GLY A 87 -5.09 6.50 4.91
CA GLY A 87 -4.93 6.27 6.34
C GLY A 87 -6.04 5.42 6.95
N HIS A 88 -7.30 5.64 6.56
CA HIS A 88 -8.42 4.82 7.03
C HIS A 88 -8.33 3.39 6.50
N LEU A 89 -7.78 3.16 5.30
CA LEU A 89 -7.52 1.81 4.79
C LEU A 89 -6.53 1.04 5.67
N ALA A 90 -5.53 1.73 6.23
CA ALA A 90 -4.47 1.12 7.02
C ALA A 90 -4.72 1.10 8.54
N ASN A 91 -5.76 1.78 9.03
CA ASN A 91 -6.04 1.90 10.46
C ASN A 91 -7.43 1.33 10.81
N ARG A 92 -7.44 0.22 11.55
CA ARG A 92 -8.68 -0.46 12.00
C ARG A 92 -9.19 0.02 13.35
N HIS A 93 -8.43 0.87 14.05
CA HIS A 93 -8.71 1.27 15.44
C HIS A 93 -8.95 2.79 15.57
N ASP A 94 -9.10 3.53 14.47
CA ASP A 94 -9.39 4.97 14.53
C ASP A 94 -10.89 5.29 14.74
N GLY A 95 -11.74 4.27 14.73
CA GLY A 95 -13.19 4.42 14.87
C GLY A 95 -13.85 5.11 13.66
N GLN A 96 -13.13 5.29 12.55
CA GLN A 96 -13.65 5.92 11.35
C GLN A 96 -14.11 4.87 10.36
N THR A 97 -15.30 5.09 9.78
CA THR A 97 -15.74 4.27 8.66
C THR A 97 -15.06 4.76 7.39
N ILE A 98 -14.45 3.84 6.64
CA ILE A 98 -13.96 4.16 5.31
C ILE A 98 -15.17 4.47 4.42
N GLY A 99 -15.26 5.71 3.91
CA GLY A 99 -16.32 6.14 3.00
C GLY A 99 -16.21 5.48 1.62
N GLU A 100 -16.99 5.91 0.64
CA GLU A 100 -16.79 5.47 -0.76
C GLU A 100 -15.60 6.22 -1.40
N PHE A 101 -14.79 5.49 -2.18
CA PHE A 101 -13.57 5.99 -2.82
C PHE A 101 -13.26 5.26 -4.14
#